data_AF-A0A6J0WF43-F1
#
_entry.id   AF-A0A6J0WF43-F1
#
_cell.length_a   1.000
_cell.length_b   1.000
_cell.length_c   1.000
_cell.angle_alpha   90.00
_cell.angle_beta   90.00
_cell.angle_gamma   90.00
#
_symmetry.space_group_name_H-M   'P 1'
#
loop_
_entity.id
_entity.type
_entity.pdbx_description
1 polymer ?
#
loop_
_entity_poly.entity_id
_entity_poly.type
_entity_poly.pdbx_seq_one_letter_code
_entity_poly.pdbx_strand_id
1 'polypeptide(L)'
;MHNNMVKLYENIGEYFIFDSKTVSIEEFFGDLSNFRTLFLEAVKDNHKRKELEEKTRRAKLAKEKAEQEKLERQKKKKQLIDINKEGDETGVMDNLLEALQSGAAFRDRRKRIPRNPENRRVPLERSRSRHNGGISSK
;
A
#
# COMPACT_ATOMS: atom_id res chain seq x y z
N MET A 1 -57.57 -15.52 -8.65
CA MET A 1 -56.12 -15.34 -8.40
C MET A 1 -55.27 -16.01 -9.48
N HIS A 2 -55.43 -17.32 -9.74
CA HIS A 2 -54.63 -18.05 -10.73
C HIS A 2 -54.66 -17.45 -12.15
N ASN A 3 -55.85 -17.19 -12.70
CA ASN A 3 -55.97 -16.60 -14.05
C ASN A 3 -55.31 -15.23 -14.20
N ASN A 4 -55.25 -14.44 -13.12
CA ASN A 4 -54.57 -13.16 -13.14
C ASN A 4 -53.05 -13.33 -13.21
N MET A 5 -52.52 -14.29 -12.44
CA MET A 5 -51.09 -14.61 -12.43
C MET A 5 -50.61 -15.13 -13.79
N VAL A 6 -51.40 -15.98 -14.46
CA VAL A 6 -51.08 -16.47 -15.82
C VAL A 6 -51.06 -15.31 -16.83
N LYS A 7 -52.05 -14.42 -16.80
CA LYS A 7 -52.07 -13.23 -17.68
C LYS A 7 -50.85 -12.31 -17.47
N LEU A 8 -50.44 -12.11 -16.22
CA LEU A 8 -49.23 -11.33 -15.92
C LEU A 8 -47.98 -12.00 -16.50
N TYR A 9 -47.90 -13.33 -16.44
CA TYR A 9 -46.79 -14.06 -17.03
C TYR A 9 -46.78 -13.99 -18.56
N GLU A 10 -47.95 -14.08 -19.22
CA GLU A 10 -48.09 -13.85 -20.66
C GLU A 10 -47.63 -12.44 -21.05
N ASN A 11 -48.05 -11.41 -20.31
CA ASN A 11 -47.61 -10.03 -20.53
C ASN A 11 -46.08 -9.86 -20.39
N ILE A 12 -45.45 -10.59 -19.46
CA ILE A 12 -43.98 -10.61 -19.31
C ILE A 12 -43.34 -11.25 -20.54
N GLY A 13 -43.92 -12.35 -21.05
CA GLY A 13 -43.51 -13.00 -22.30
C GLY A 13 -43.56 -12.06 -23.50
N GLU A 14 -44.65 -11.30 -23.65
CA GLU A 14 -44.78 -10.28 -24.70
C GLU A 14 -43.77 -9.15 -24.54
N TYR A 15 -43.53 -8.69 -23.31
CA TYR A 15 -42.61 -7.58 -23.03
C TYR A 15 -41.14 -7.94 -23.27
N PHE A 16 -40.71 -9.12 -22.83
CA PHE A 16 -39.33 -9.60 -23.00
C PHE A 16 -39.12 -10.48 -24.24
N ILE A 17 -40.18 -10.68 -25.04
CA ILE A 17 -40.16 -11.40 -26.32
C ILE A 17 -39.71 -12.86 -26.14
N PHE A 18 -40.43 -13.61 -25.31
CA PHE A 18 -40.31 -15.07 -25.22
C PHE A 18 -41.68 -15.75 -25.19
N ASP A 19 -41.72 -17.03 -25.57
CA ASP A 19 -42.96 -17.81 -25.56
C ASP A 19 -43.23 -18.38 -24.16
N SER A 20 -44.25 -17.80 -23.49
CA SER A 20 -44.73 -18.17 -22.16
C SER A 20 -45.30 -19.59 -22.08
N LYS A 21 -45.55 -20.26 -23.21
CA LYS A 21 -45.97 -21.66 -23.26
C LYS A 21 -44.78 -22.62 -23.31
N THR A 22 -43.65 -22.16 -23.83
CA THR A 22 -42.42 -22.96 -23.90
C THR A 22 -41.58 -22.88 -22.64
N VAL A 23 -41.56 -21.72 -21.99
CA VAL A 23 -40.82 -21.49 -20.76
C VAL A 23 -41.82 -21.51 -19.61
N SER A 24 -41.62 -22.42 -18.65
CA SER A 24 -42.48 -22.46 -17.46
C SER A 24 -42.19 -21.29 -16.53
N ILE A 25 -43.17 -20.90 -15.71
CA ILE A 25 -43.02 -19.82 -14.72
C ILE A 25 -41.86 -20.13 -13.75
N GLU A 26 -41.74 -21.40 -13.34
CA GLU A 26 -40.70 -21.86 -12.41
C GLU A 26 -39.31 -21.75 -13.04
N GLU A 27 -39.18 -22.11 -14.31
CA GLU A 27 -37.92 -22.00 -15.06
C GLU A 27 -37.51 -20.54 -15.25
N PHE A 28 -38.42 -19.68 -15.73
CA PHE A 28 -38.14 -18.26 -15.94
C PHE A 28 -37.66 -17.56 -14.66
N PHE A 29 -38.37 -17.75 -13.54
CA PHE A 29 -37.99 -17.13 -12.28
C PHE A 29 -36.81 -17.83 -11.59
N GLY A 30 -36.59 -19.12 -11.88
CA GLY A 30 -35.40 -19.86 -11.48
C GLY A 30 -34.14 -19.25 -12.11
N ASP A 31 -34.15 -19.09 -13.43
CA ASP A 31 -33.07 -18.46 -14.19
C ASP A 31 -32.85 -17.01 -13.76
N LEU A 32 -33.92 -16.23 -13.57
CA LEU A 32 -33.82 -14.84 -13.11
C LEU A 32 -33.23 -14.73 -11.70
N SER A 33 -33.61 -15.65 -10.80
CA SER A 33 -33.05 -15.72 -9.45
C SER A 33 -31.55 -16.08 -9.47
N ASN A 34 -31.17 -17.04 -10.31
CA ASN A 34 -29.78 -17.42 -10.52
C ASN A 34 -28.97 -16.24 -11.10
N PHE A 35 -29.49 -15.58 -12.15
CA PHE A 35 -28.88 -14.39 -12.73
C PHE A 35 -28.67 -13.29 -11.69
N ARG A 36 -29.68 -12.99 -10.87
CA ARG A 36 -29.57 -12.00 -9.78
C ARG A 36 -28.45 -12.36 -8.81
N THR A 37 -28.35 -13.64 -8.43
CA THR A 37 -27.31 -14.12 -7.52
C THR A 37 -25.92 -13.95 -8.12
N LEU A 38 -25.72 -14.42 -9.36
CA LEU A 38 -24.46 -14.30 -10.09
C LEU A 38 -24.06 -12.83 -10.31
N PHE A 39 -25.02 -11.97 -10.64
CA PHE A 39 -24.77 -10.55 -10.83
C PHE A 39 -24.27 -9.88 -9.54
N LEU A 40 -24.91 -10.16 -8.40
CA LEU A 40 -24.50 -9.61 -7.11
C LEU A 40 -23.13 -10.13 -6.67
N GLU A 41 -22.80 -11.38 -6.96
CA GLU A 41 -21.47 -11.95 -6.74
C GLU A 41 -20.41 -11.26 -7.61
N ALA A 42 -20.68 -11.12 -8.92
CA ALA A 42 -19.79 -10.43 -9.85
C ALA A 42 -19.53 -8.97 -9.45
N VAL A 43 -20.54 -8.26 -8.93
CA VAL A 43 -20.35 -6.90 -8.39
C VAL A 43 -19.38 -6.89 -7.20
N LYS A 44 -19.52 -7.85 -6.26
CA LYS A 44 -18.60 -7.97 -5.12
C LYS A 44 -17.18 -8.27 -5.59
N ASP A 45 -17.02 -9.19 -6.53
CA ASP A 45 -15.70 -9.58 -7.03
C ASP A 45 -15.04 -8.48 -7.87
N ASN A 46 -15.82 -7.70 -8.62
CA ASN A 46 -15.32 -6.50 -9.28
C ASN A 46 -14.76 -5.46 -8.29
N HIS A 47 -15.43 -5.25 -7.15
CA HIS A 47 -14.90 -4.38 -6.10
C HIS A 47 -13.57 -4.91 -5.53
N LYS A 48 -13.51 -6.20 -5.16
CA LYS A 48 -12.27 -6.83 -4.67
C LYS A 48 -11.13 -6.73 -5.68
N ARG A 49 -11.43 -6.99 -6.96
CA ARG A 49 -10.45 -6.89 -8.06
C ARG A 49 -9.90 -5.47 -8.17
N LYS A 50 -10.77 -4.45 -8.16
CA LYS A 50 -10.38 -3.04 -8.23
C LYS A 50 -9.50 -2.62 -7.05
N GLU A 51 -9.83 -3.08 -5.84
CA GLU A 51 -9.02 -2.81 -4.64
C GLU A 51 -7.64 -3.47 -4.71
N LEU A 52 -7.56 -4.72 -5.18
CA LEU A 52 -6.30 -5.46 -5.33
C LEU A 52 -5.40 -4.84 -6.40
N GLU A 53 -5.98 -4.42 -7.53
CA GLU A 53 -5.28 -3.72 -8.60
C GLU A 53 -4.68 -2.40 -8.08
N GLU A 54 -5.45 -1.60 -7.34
CA GLU A 54 -4.97 -0.34 -6.79
C GLU A 54 -3.89 -0.55 -5.72
N LYS A 55 -4.04 -1.57 -4.86
CA LYS A 55 -3.01 -1.96 -3.87
C LYS A 55 -1.71 -2.35 -4.56
N THR A 56 -1.79 -3.15 -5.62
CA THR A 56 -0.64 -3.60 -6.40
C THR A 56 0.04 -2.44 -7.12
N ARG A 57 -0.75 -1.54 -7.73
CA ARG A 57 -0.26 -0.32 -8.39
C ARG A 57 0.51 0.57 -7.41
N ARG A 58 -0.05 0.82 -6.22
CA ARG A 58 0.62 1.60 -5.16
C ARG A 58 1.92 0.95 -4.68
N ALA A 59 1.92 -0.37 -4.49
CA ALA A 59 3.13 -1.09 -4.09
C ALA A 59 4.24 -1.01 -5.15
N LYS A 60 3.89 -1.11 -6.45
CA LYS A 60 4.84 -0.94 -7.55
C LYS A 60 5.43 0.47 -7.59
N LEU A 61 4.59 1.51 -7.53
CA LEU A 61 5.04 2.90 -7.50
C LEU A 61 5.92 3.22 -6.29
N ALA A 62 5.61 2.67 -5.12
CA ALA A 62 6.43 2.85 -3.92
C ALA A 62 7.81 2.19 -4.05
N LYS A 63 7.88 0.98 -4.64
CA LYS A 63 9.15 0.29 -4.91
C LYS A 63 10.01 1.05 -5.91
N GLU A 64 9.42 1.48 -7.03
CA GLU A 64 10.13 2.25 -8.06
C GLU A 64 10.68 3.56 -7.49
N LYS A 65 9.88 4.29 -6.72
CA LYS A 65 10.32 5.53 -6.06
C LYS A 65 11.46 5.29 -5.06
N ALA A 66 11.40 4.21 -4.28
CA ALA A 66 12.46 3.85 -3.34
C ALA A 66 13.76 3.46 -4.06
N GLU A 67 13.67 2.79 -5.21
CA GLU A 67 14.81 2.44 -6.04
C GLU A 67 15.46 3.67 -6.69
N GLN A 68 14.66 4.58 -7.24
CA GLN A 68 15.12 5.87 -7.76
C GLN A 68 15.82 6.69 -6.68
N GLU A 69 15.23 6.83 -5.48
CA GLU A 69 15.86 7.56 -4.38
C GLU A 69 17.18 6.92 -3.93
N LYS A 70 17.27 5.59 -3.92
CA LYS A 70 18.51 4.86 -3.60
C LYS A 70 19.60 5.13 -4.63
N LEU A 71 19.27 5.11 -5.93
CA LEU A 71 20.19 5.42 -7.03
C LEU A 71 20.66 6.89 -6.96
N GLU A 72 19.77 7.84 -6.71
CA GLU A 72 20.14 9.24 -6.53
C GLU A 72 21.07 9.46 -5.34
N ARG A 73 20.79 8.81 -4.20
CA ARG A 73 21.66 8.87 -3.02
C ARG A 73 23.05 8.30 -3.32
N GLN A 74 23.13 7.19 -4.06
CA GLN A 74 24.41 6.63 -4.48
C GLN A 74 25.17 7.57 -5.42
N LYS A 75 24.50 8.18 -6.40
CA LYS A 75 25.13 9.17 -7.31
C LYS A 75 25.65 10.39 -6.55
N LYS A 76 24.84 10.97 -5.65
CA LYS A 76 25.26 12.10 -4.80
C LYS A 76 26.42 11.74 -3.88
N LYS A 77 26.42 10.52 -3.30
CA LYS A 77 27.55 10.02 -2.50
C LYS A 77 28.82 9.83 -3.33
N LYS A 78 28.71 9.29 -4.55
CA LYS A 78 29.86 9.15 -5.48
C LYS A 78 30.45 10.51 -5.88
N GLN A 79 29.62 11.52 -6.13
CA GLN A 79 30.10 12.88 -6.42
C GLN A 79 30.87 13.52 -5.25
N LEU A 80 30.54 13.17 -4.00
CA LEU A 80 31.26 13.65 -2.80
C LEU A 80 32.53 12.84 -2.49
N ILE A 81 32.67 11.65 -3.07
CA ILE A 81 33.77 10.71 -2.82
C ILE A 81 34.35 10.33 -4.19
N ASP A 82 34.94 11.31 -4.88
CA ASP A 82 35.78 11.04 -6.05
C ASP A 82 37.23 10.87 -5.57
N ILE A 83 37.51 9.72 -4.94
CA ILE A 83 38.85 9.32 -4.46
C ILE A 83 39.63 8.61 -5.60
N ASN A 84 38.97 8.27 -6.71
CA ASN A 84 39.55 7.41 -7.75
C ASN A 84 40.00 8.16 -9.02
N LYS A 85 39.97 9.50 -9.04
CA LYS A 85 40.74 10.28 -10.02
C LYS A 85 42.02 10.74 -9.33
N GLU A 86 43.05 9.91 -9.46
CA GLU A 86 44.43 10.27 -9.16
C GLU A 86 44.75 11.64 -9.77
N GLY A 87 45.11 12.62 -8.94
CA GLY A 87 45.53 13.93 -9.42
C GLY A 87 45.71 15.02 -8.36
N ASP A 88 44.73 15.24 -7.48
CA ASP A 88 44.75 16.38 -6.53
C ASP A 88 44.25 15.99 -5.13
N GLU A 89 45.14 15.41 -4.33
CA GLU A 89 44.89 15.03 -2.92
C GLU A 89 44.66 16.24 -2.00
N THR A 90 44.97 17.45 -2.46
CA THR A 90 44.91 18.70 -1.68
C THR A 90 43.49 19.27 -1.48
N GLY A 91 42.47 18.81 -2.20
CA GLY A 91 41.10 19.33 -2.09
C GLY A 91 40.08 18.39 -1.42
N VAL A 92 40.46 17.13 -1.17
CA VAL A 92 39.54 16.10 -0.63
C VAL A 92 39.16 16.41 0.82
N MET A 93 40.11 16.88 1.64
CA MET A 93 39.86 17.23 3.04
C MET A 93 38.91 18.42 3.16
N ASP A 94 39.09 19.46 2.34
CA ASP A 94 38.24 20.64 2.36
C ASP A 94 36.80 20.31 1.93
N ASN A 95 36.62 19.48 0.90
CA ASN A 95 35.30 18.98 0.49
C ASN A 95 34.61 18.16 1.59
N LEU A 96 35.36 17.36 2.36
CA LEU A 96 34.83 16.59 3.49
C LEU A 96 34.43 17.50 4.67
N LEU A 97 35.27 18.48 5.00
CA LEU A 97 34.99 19.46 6.06
C LEU A 97 33.82 20.37 5.68
N GLU A 98 33.72 20.81 4.43
CA GLU A 98 32.60 21.59 3.91
C GLU A 98 31.29 20.78 3.94
N ALA A 99 31.34 19.49 3.59
CA ALA A 99 30.18 18.61 3.68
C ALA A 99 29.72 18.38 5.14
N LEU A 100 30.66 18.33 6.09
CA LEU A 100 30.36 18.26 7.53
C LEU A 100 29.78 19.57 8.05
N GLN A 101 30.36 20.71 7.68
CA GLN A 101 29.94 22.05 8.11
C GLN A 101 28.58 22.45 7.52
N SER A 102 28.36 22.23 6.22
CA SER A 102 27.07 22.45 5.55
C SER A 102 25.98 21.45 5.99
N GLY A 103 26.35 20.43 6.79
CA GLY A 103 25.46 19.37 7.23
C GLY A 103 25.07 18.38 6.12
N ALA A 104 25.67 18.49 4.94
CA ALA A 104 25.43 17.60 3.81
C ALA A 104 25.86 16.14 4.10
N ALA A 105 26.87 15.95 4.95
CA ALA A 105 27.37 14.65 5.40
C ALA A 105 26.36 13.85 6.27
N PHE A 106 25.35 14.52 6.87
CA PHE A 106 24.43 13.92 7.83
C PHE A 106 22.98 13.80 7.33
N ARG A 107 22.76 13.95 6.02
CA ARG A 107 21.42 14.11 5.42
C ARG A 107 20.45 12.93 5.63
N ASP A 108 20.91 11.78 6.12
CA ASP A 108 20.09 10.55 6.17
C ASP A 108 19.49 10.16 7.54
N ARG A 109 19.93 10.74 8.67
CA ARG A 109 19.35 10.39 10.00
C ARG A 109 18.15 11.22 10.44
N ARG A 110 17.77 12.27 9.68
CA ARG A 110 16.72 13.23 10.10
C ARG A 110 15.37 13.12 9.40
N LYS A 111 15.18 12.19 8.46
CA LYS A 111 13.82 11.82 8.03
C LYS A 111 13.25 10.73 8.95
N ARG A 112 13.07 11.07 10.23
CA ARG A 112 12.09 10.34 11.06
C ARG A 112 10.73 10.62 10.42
N ILE A 113 10.07 9.57 9.98
CA ILE A 113 8.65 9.59 9.59
C ILE A 113 7.88 10.30 10.71
N PRO A 114 7.04 11.32 10.44
CA PRO A 114 6.22 11.93 11.48
C PRO A 114 5.36 10.84 12.12
N ARG A 115 5.66 10.53 13.38
CA ARG A 115 4.94 9.51 14.14
C ARG A 115 3.61 10.13 14.53
N ASN A 116 2.50 9.56 14.06
CA ASN A 116 1.14 9.99 14.38
C ASN A 116 1.00 10.20 15.91
N PRO A 117 0.59 11.39 16.41
CA PRO A 117 0.57 11.70 17.84
C PRO A 117 -0.38 10.83 18.67
N GLU A 118 -1.30 10.08 18.05
CA GLU A 118 -2.28 9.22 18.75
C GLU A 118 -1.70 7.97 19.42
N ASN A 119 -0.47 7.56 19.10
CA ASN A 119 0.09 6.31 19.61
C ASN A 119 1.30 6.54 20.55
N ARG A 120 1.18 7.51 21.48
CA ARG A 120 2.12 7.65 22.60
C ARG A 120 1.96 6.46 23.56
N ARG A 121 2.58 5.34 23.22
CA ARG A 121 2.91 4.33 24.23
C ARG A 121 3.87 4.97 25.23
N VAL A 122 3.47 4.94 26.51
CA VAL A 122 4.26 5.38 27.66
C VAL A 122 5.70 4.84 27.57
N PRO A 123 6.73 5.65 27.86
CA PRO A 123 8.09 5.13 27.95
C PRO A 123 8.14 4.04 29.03
N LEU A 124 8.66 2.87 28.66
CA LEU A 124 9.08 1.88 29.65
C LEU A 124 10.23 2.51 30.45
N GLU A 125 9.93 2.89 31.70
CA GLU A 125 10.91 3.28 32.70
C GLU A 125 11.96 2.17 32.81
N ARG A 126 13.15 2.42 32.23
CA ARG A 126 14.31 1.56 32.43
C ARG A 126 14.80 1.80 33.86
N SER A 127 14.32 0.98 34.78
CA SER A 127 14.87 0.89 36.15
C SER A 127 16.37 0.66 36.08
N ARG A 128 17.14 1.74 36.30
CA ARG A 128 18.58 1.68 36.50
C ARG A 128 18.84 1.13 37.90
N SER A 129 18.87 -0.19 38.03
CA SER A 129 19.57 -0.85 39.13
C SER A 129 21.06 -0.58 38.95
N ARG A 130 21.59 0.40 39.69
CA ARG A 130 23.04 0.53 39.91
C ARG A 130 23.39 -0.38 41.08
N HIS A 131 23.64 -1.65 40.81
CA HIS A 131 24.44 -2.48 41.69
C HIS A 131 25.80 -2.68 41.03
N ASN A 132 26.83 -1.98 41.52
CA ASN A 132 28.19 -2.44 41.32
C ASN A 132 29.01 -2.09 42.57
N GLY A 133 29.58 -3.14 43.16
CA GLY A 133 30.33 -3.11 44.40
C GLY A 133 31.59 -2.25 44.30
N GLY A 134 31.88 -1.56 45.39
CA GLY A 134 33.14 -0.88 45.65
C GLY A 134 33.72 -1.41 46.95
N ILE A 135 34.74 -2.25 46.81
CA ILE A 135 35.69 -2.62 47.85
C ILE A 135 36.37 -1.33 48.34
N SER A 136 36.48 -1.13 49.65
CA SER A 136 37.54 -0.30 50.22
C SER A 136 37.89 -0.76 51.63
N SER A 137 39.15 -1.20 51.76
CA SER A 137 39.84 -1.48 53.01
C SER A 137 39.99 -0.22 53.88
N LYS A 138 39.81 -0.39 55.19
CA LYS A 138 40.78 -0.03 56.24
C LYS A 138 40.33 -0.63 57.56
#